data_AF-A0A348WFW5-F1
#
_entry.id   AF-A0A348WFW5-F1
#
_cell.length_a   1.000
_cell.length_b   1.000
_cell.length_c   1.000
_cell.angle_alpha   90.00
_cell.angle_beta   90.00
_cell.angle_gamma   90.00
#
_symmetry.space_group_name_H-M   'P 1'
#
loop_
_entity.id
_entity.type
_entity.pdbx_description
1 polymer ?
#
loop_
_entity_poly.entity_id
_entity_poly.type
_entity_poly.pdbx_seq_one_letter_code
_entity_poly.pdbx_strand_id
1 'polypeptide(L)'
;MDEIAQPVKPQDFAIPAGVFAETVTEVQHYTDHLFRFRITRPASFRFRSGEFVMIGLPNAEKPVFRAYSIASPSWDEEIEFFSIKVPDGPLTQHLQKLREGDTVLMRRKPTGTLVNDALLPGKRLYMFSTGTGIAPFASLIRDPETYEKFDEVILTHTCRQVAELRYGQELVAALQDDPLVGEMARAQLRHYCSVTREAFPVTGRITDLMESG
;
A
#
# COMPACT_ATOMS: atom_id res chain seq x y z
N MET A 1 35.64 8.30 -16.48
CA MET A 1 34.97 9.16 -17.48
C MET A 1 33.50 9.00 -17.17
N ASP A 2 33.02 9.84 -16.26
CA ASP A 2 31.70 9.70 -15.64
C ASP A 2 30.64 10.17 -16.63
N GLU A 3 29.84 9.23 -17.11
CA GLU A 3 28.66 9.52 -17.93
C GLU A 3 27.58 10.05 -16.98
N ILE A 4 27.50 11.38 -16.87
CA ILE A 4 26.44 12.07 -16.15
C ILE A 4 25.13 11.73 -16.86
N ALA A 5 24.31 10.87 -16.24
CA ALA A 5 22.97 10.55 -16.72
C ALA A 5 22.18 11.85 -16.86
N GLN A 6 21.78 12.17 -18.09
CA GLN A 6 20.97 13.36 -18.37
C GLN A 6 19.63 13.26 -17.65
N PRO A 7 19.10 14.36 -17.07
CA PRO A 7 17.74 14.37 -16.55
C PRO A 7 16.79 14.06 -17.70
N VAL A 8 15.93 13.06 -17.51
CA VAL A 8 14.89 12.68 -18.47
C VAL A 8 13.98 13.90 -18.65
N LYS A 9 13.98 14.49 -19.85
CA LYS A 9 13.04 15.57 -20.20
C LYS A 9 11.61 15.08 -19.98
N PRO A 10 10.65 15.96 -19.61
CA PRO A 10 9.24 15.62 -19.70
C PRO A 10 8.97 15.24 -21.16
N GLN A 11 8.72 13.96 -21.41
CA GLN A 11 8.18 13.55 -22.70
C GLN A 11 6.82 14.25 -22.82
N ASP A 12 6.54 14.91 -23.94
CA ASP A 12 5.20 15.44 -24.23
C ASP A 12 4.26 14.24 -24.44
N PHE A 13 3.79 13.65 -23.35
CA PHE A 13 2.77 12.60 -23.37
C PHE A 13 1.40 13.22 -23.19
N ALA A 14 0.47 12.87 -24.06
CA ALA A 14 -0.92 13.26 -23.90
C ALA A 14 -1.51 12.52 -22.70
N ILE A 15 -1.80 13.24 -21.61
CA ILE A 15 -2.50 12.71 -20.45
C ILE A 15 -3.91 12.31 -20.90
N PRO A 16 -4.32 11.03 -20.80
CA PRO A 16 -5.65 10.61 -21.23
C PRO A 16 -6.77 11.35 -20.48
N ALA A 17 -7.94 11.51 -21.11
CA ALA A 17 -9.10 12.04 -20.41
C ALA A 17 -9.48 11.15 -19.21
N GLY A 18 -9.89 11.77 -18.10
CA GLY A 18 -10.33 11.04 -16.90
C GLY A 18 -9.20 10.35 -16.12
N VAL A 19 -7.96 10.78 -16.29
CA VAL A 19 -6.84 10.47 -15.38
C VAL A 19 -6.32 11.74 -14.71
N PHE A 20 -5.67 11.55 -13.58
CA PHE A 20 -4.74 12.48 -12.98
C PHE A 20 -3.32 12.08 -13.37
N ALA A 21 -2.42 13.05 -13.44
CA ALA A 21 -0.99 12.84 -13.61
C ALA A 21 -0.32 13.43 -12.38
N GLU A 22 0.16 12.55 -11.52
CA GLU A 22 0.67 12.90 -10.20
C GLU A 22 2.17 12.65 -10.14
N THR A 23 2.86 13.43 -9.33
CA THR A 23 4.31 13.39 -9.21
C THR A 23 4.71 12.45 -8.09
N VAL A 24 5.69 11.57 -8.35
CA VAL A 24 6.29 10.75 -7.30
C VAL A 24 7.07 11.64 -6.35
N THR A 25 6.78 11.51 -5.06
CA THR A 25 7.39 12.32 -3.99
C THR A 25 8.36 11.52 -3.14
N GLU A 26 8.21 10.20 -3.10
CA GLU A 26 9.11 9.31 -2.34
C GLU A 26 9.12 7.91 -2.98
N VAL A 27 10.28 7.24 -2.95
CA VAL A 27 10.40 5.81 -3.30
C VAL A 27 11.29 5.10 -2.27
N GLN A 28 10.81 3.98 -1.73
CA GLN A 28 11.58 3.14 -0.80
C GLN A 28 11.48 1.67 -1.20
N HIS A 29 12.64 1.03 -1.39
CA HIS A 29 12.73 -0.40 -1.70
C HIS A 29 12.96 -1.24 -0.44
N TYR A 30 12.15 -2.28 -0.26
CA TYR A 30 12.25 -3.19 0.89
C TYR A 30 13.05 -4.45 0.57
N THR A 31 12.82 -4.99 -0.63
CA THR A 31 13.51 -6.18 -1.16
C THR A 31 13.74 -6.03 -2.66
N ASP A 32 14.37 -7.03 -3.28
CA ASP A 32 14.52 -7.14 -4.73
C ASP A 32 13.18 -7.26 -5.47
N HIS A 33 12.08 -7.46 -4.75
CA HIS A 33 10.73 -7.62 -5.30
C HIS A 33 9.64 -6.80 -4.60
N LEU A 34 9.96 -5.98 -3.59
CA LEU A 34 8.97 -5.16 -2.87
C LEU A 34 9.45 -3.73 -2.71
N PHE A 35 8.56 -2.77 -2.92
CA PHE A 35 8.82 -1.36 -2.74
C PHE A 35 7.53 -0.59 -2.46
N ARG A 36 7.65 0.55 -1.78
CA ARG A 36 6.60 1.55 -1.70
C ARG A 36 7.00 2.80 -2.46
N PHE A 37 6.00 3.57 -2.88
CA PHE A 37 6.21 4.91 -3.39
C PHE A 37 5.01 5.79 -3.01
N ARG A 38 5.25 7.09 -2.91
CA ARG A 38 4.23 8.11 -2.65
C ARG A 38 4.12 9.04 -3.85
N ILE A 39 2.90 9.54 -4.08
CA ILE A 39 2.61 10.52 -5.13
C ILE A 39 1.81 11.69 -4.57
N THR A 40 1.88 12.83 -5.24
CA THR A 40 0.98 13.96 -4.95
C THR A 40 -0.49 13.54 -4.99
N ARG A 41 -1.31 14.12 -4.11
CA ARG A 41 -2.75 13.88 -4.07
C ARG A 41 -3.51 14.98 -4.81
N PRO A 42 -4.35 14.66 -5.81
CA PRO A 42 -5.22 15.65 -6.41
C PRO A 42 -6.22 16.19 -5.38
N ALA A 43 -6.37 17.52 -5.29
CA ALA A 43 -7.22 18.17 -4.29
C ALA A 43 -8.69 17.73 -4.32
N SER A 44 -9.20 17.29 -5.47
CA SER A 44 -10.56 16.78 -5.66
C SER A 44 -10.71 15.27 -5.41
N PHE A 45 -9.61 14.55 -5.17
CA PHE A 45 -9.62 13.10 -5.00
C PHE A 45 -10.08 12.72 -3.59
N ARG A 46 -11.14 11.90 -3.53
CA ARG A 46 -11.75 11.38 -2.32
C ARG A 46 -11.87 9.88 -2.46
N PHE A 47 -11.53 9.15 -1.41
CA PHE A 47 -11.60 7.70 -1.31
C PHE A 47 -11.87 7.32 0.14
N ARG A 48 -12.34 6.09 0.37
CA ARG A 48 -12.41 5.50 1.72
C ARG A 48 -11.18 4.63 1.94
N SER A 49 -10.65 4.66 3.16
CA SER A 49 -9.51 3.82 3.52
C SER A 49 -9.81 2.35 3.21
N GLY A 50 -8.86 1.67 2.56
CA GLY A 50 -8.99 0.30 2.06
C GLY A 50 -9.48 0.15 0.60
N GLU A 51 -9.91 1.24 -0.06
CA GLU A 51 -10.19 1.23 -1.51
C GLU A 51 -8.91 1.13 -2.35
N PHE A 52 -9.09 0.82 -3.63
CA PHE A 52 -8.05 0.79 -4.65
C PHE A 52 -8.38 1.75 -5.80
N VAL A 53 -7.35 2.09 -6.56
CA VAL A 53 -7.45 2.88 -7.79
C VAL A 53 -6.64 2.23 -8.90
N MET A 54 -6.95 2.56 -10.15
CA MET A 54 -6.17 2.10 -11.29
C MET A 54 -5.02 3.08 -11.55
N ILE A 55 -3.77 2.59 -11.49
CA ILE A 55 -2.59 3.39 -11.84
C ILE A 55 -1.87 2.83 -13.07
N GLY A 56 -1.13 3.69 -13.75
CA GLY A 56 -0.33 3.37 -14.92
C GLY A 56 0.84 4.35 -15.06
N LEU A 57 1.63 4.19 -16.13
CA LEU A 57 2.76 5.06 -16.45
C LEU A 57 2.57 5.71 -17.82
N PRO A 58 3.11 6.92 -18.04
CA PRO A 58 3.02 7.62 -19.33
C PRO A 58 4.04 7.09 -20.36
N ASN A 59 4.32 5.80 -20.38
CA ASN A 59 5.39 5.19 -21.18
C ASN A 59 4.91 4.64 -22.54
N ALA A 60 3.63 4.78 -22.87
CA ALA A 60 3.03 4.30 -24.11
C ALA A 60 1.84 5.18 -24.52
N GLU A 61 1.54 5.24 -25.82
CA GLU A 61 0.36 5.95 -26.37
C GLU A 61 -0.96 5.45 -25.75
N LYS A 62 -1.02 4.16 -25.42
CA LYS A 62 -2.10 3.54 -24.64
C LYS A 62 -1.53 2.98 -23.34
N PRO A 63 -1.53 3.75 -22.25
CA PRO A 63 -0.98 3.31 -20.97
C PRO A 63 -1.68 2.06 -20.43
N VAL A 64 -0.87 1.13 -19.91
CA VAL A 64 -1.36 -0.04 -19.20
C VAL A 64 -1.72 0.35 -17.77
N PHE A 65 -2.97 0.08 -17.38
CA PHE A 65 -3.44 0.31 -16.01
C PHE A 65 -3.54 -0.99 -15.21
N ARG A 66 -3.23 -0.94 -13.93
CA ARG A 66 -3.45 -2.03 -12.96
C ARG A 66 -4.08 -1.48 -11.68
N ALA A 67 -4.86 -2.32 -11.02
CA ALA A 67 -5.44 -2.01 -9.73
C ALA A 67 -4.36 -2.00 -8.65
N TYR A 68 -4.36 -0.96 -7.82
CA TYR A 68 -3.49 -0.80 -6.67
C TYR A 68 -4.30 -0.28 -5.49
N SER A 69 -4.30 -1.02 -4.39
CA SER A 69 -4.84 -0.53 -3.12
C SER A 69 -4.09 0.74 -2.71
N ILE A 70 -4.84 1.75 -2.31
CA ILE A 70 -4.27 2.96 -1.74
C ILE A 70 -3.83 2.59 -0.33
N ALA A 71 -2.54 2.71 -0.06
CA ALA A 71 -1.97 2.32 1.22
C ALA A 71 -2.03 3.45 2.25
N SER A 72 -2.03 4.73 1.84
CA SER A 72 -2.20 5.85 2.77
C SER A 72 -3.66 5.97 3.25
N PRO A 73 -3.91 6.51 4.45
CA PRO A 73 -5.27 6.74 4.94
C PRO A 73 -5.97 7.85 4.14
N SER A 74 -7.30 7.86 4.20
CA SER A 74 -8.16 8.80 3.46
C SER A 74 -7.90 10.29 3.70
N TRP A 75 -7.22 10.64 4.79
CA TRP A 75 -6.88 12.00 5.21
C TRP A 75 -5.46 12.44 4.84
N ASP A 76 -4.57 11.54 4.40
CA ASP A 76 -3.17 11.83 4.07
C ASP A 76 -3.07 12.83 2.90
N GLU A 77 -2.11 13.76 2.97
CA GLU A 77 -1.88 14.75 1.92
C GLU A 77 -1.27 14.14 0.65
N GLU A 78 -0.75 12.91 0.73
CA GLU A 78 -0.23 12.17 -0.42
C GLU A 78 -0.87 10.78 -0.53
N ILE A 79 -0.66 10.14 -1.68
CA ILE A 79 -1.16 8.80 -1.96
C ILE A 79 0.02 7.82 -1.95
N GLU A 80 -0.02 6.86 -1.02
CA GLU A 80 0.99 5.80 -0.94
C GLU A 80 0.51 4.53 -1.64
N PHE A 81 1.43 3.84 -2.30
CA PHE A 81 1.22 2.50 -2.85
C PHE A 81 2.32 1.54 -2.40
N PHE A 82 1.95 0.29 -2.15
CA PHE A 82 2.88 -0.81 -1.91
C PHE A 82 2.80 -1.82 -3.05
N SER A 83 3.94 -2.11 -3.68
CA SER A 83 4.00 -2.81 -4.96
C SER A 83 5.00 -3.97 -4.95
N ILE A 84 4.68 -4.97 -5.77
CA ILE A 84 5.56 -6.08 -6.12
C ILE A 84 6.29 -5.79 -7.43
N LYS A 85 7.55 -6.19 -7.52
CA LYS A 85 8.33 -6.19 -8.76
C LYS A 85 8.20 -7.57 -9.39
N VAL A 86 7.49 -7.64 -10.51
CA VAL A 86 7.30 -8.89 -11.26
C VAL A 86 8.17 -8.80 -12.53
N PRO A 87 9.13 -9.72 -12.72
CA PRO A 87 9.87 -9.82 -13.97
C PRO A 87 8.91 -9.93 -15.16
N ASP A 88 9.19 -9.17 -16.22
CA ASP A 88 8.36 -9.11 -17.45
C ASP A 88 6.90 -8.68 -17.22
N GLY A 89 6.60 -8.10 -16.04
CA GLY A 89 5.28 -7.59 -15.72
C GLY A 89 4.99 -6.31 -16.52
N PRO A 90 3.85 -6.21 -17.21
CA PRO A 90 3.60 -5.15 -18.21
C PRO A 90 3.59 -3.72 -17.63
N LEU A 91 3.39 -3.58 -16.32
CA LEU A 91 3.49 -2.31 -15.61
C LEU A 91 4.66 -2.33 -14.61
N THR A 92 4.72 -3.37 -13.77
CA THR A 92 5.66 -3.45 -12.64
C THR A 92 7.13 -3.45 -13.08
N GLN A 93 7.45 -3.94 -14.28
CA GLN A 93 8.82 -3.89 -14.80
C GLN A 93 9.34 -2.46 -14.97
N HIS A 94 8.43 -1.51 -15.23
CA HIS A 94 8.70 -0.08 -15.37
C HIS A 94 8.48 0.64 -14.04
N LEU A 95 7.43 0.29 -13.31
CA LEU A 95 7.08 0.91 -12.03
C LEU A 95 8.19 0.76 -10.97
N GLN A 96 8.91 -0.35 -10.98
CA GLN A 96 10.04 -0.56 -10.08
C GLN A 96 11.22 0.41 -10.29
N LYS A 97 11.24 1.15 -11.41
CA LYS A 97 12.30 2.09 -11.79
C LYS A 97 11.95 3.54 -11.46
N LEU A 98 10.80 3.78 -10.83
CA LEU A 98 10.36 5.12 -10.44
C LEU A 98 11.39 5.82 -9.57
N ARG A 99 11.49 7.14 -9.76
CA ARG A 99 12.27 8.08 -8.96
C ARG A 99 11.39 9.25 -8.57
N GLU A 100 11.79 9.98 -7.54
CA GLU A 100 11.18 11.26 -7.19
C GLU A 100 11.17 12.21 -8.40
N GLY A 101 10.06 12.90 -8.61
CA GLY A 101 9.82 13.75 -9.78
C GLY A 101 9.22 13.03 -10.99
N ASP A 102 9.21 11.69 -11.04
CA ASP A 102 8.55 10.95 -12.11
C ASP A 102 7.02 11.11 -12.08
N THR A 103 6.36 10.88 -13.20
CA THR A 103 4.89 10.96 -13.31
C THR A 103 4.22 9.59 -13.24
N VAL A 104 3.18 9.48 -12.42
CA VAL A 104 2.26 8.33 -12.36
C VAL A 104 0.88 8.77 -12.83
N LEU A 105 0.26 7.97 -13.69
CA LEU A 105 -1.12 8.18 -14.14
C LEU A 105 -2.08 7.48 -13.19
N MET A 106 -3.12 8.17 -12.71
CA MET A 106 -4.12 7.61 -11.79
C MET A 106 -5.54 7.85 -12.31
N ARG A 107 -6.37 6.81 -12.42
CA ARG A 107 -7.79 6.98 -12.77
C ARG A 107 -8.53 7.68 -11.62
N ARG A 108 -9.52 8.52 -11.95
CA ARG A 108 -10.18 9.37 -10.95
C ARG A 108 -11.11 8.64 -9.97
N LYS A 109 -11.56 7.43 -10.30
CA LYS A 109 -12.57 6.70 -9.53
C LYS A 109 -11.92 5.62 -8.66
N PRO A 110 -11.83 5.82 -7.34
CA PRO A 110 -11.52 4.73 -6.42
C PRO A 110 -12.71 3.79 -6.28
N THR A 111 -12.45 2.55 -5.93
CA THR A 111 -13.46 1.52 -5.67
C THR A 111 -12.87 0.40 -4.82
N GLY A 112 -13.68 -0.53 -4.34
CA GLY A 112 -13.23 -1.64 -3.53
C GLY A 112 -14.30 -2.11 -2.57
N THR A 113 -14.05 -3.28 -1.97
CA THR A 113 -14.95 -3.91 -1.00
C THR A 113 -14.41 -3.89 0.43
N LEU A 114 -13.13 -3.55 0.61
CA LEU A 114 -12.46 -3.52 1.91
C LEU A 114 -12.69 -2.18 2.60
N VAL A 115 -13.95 -1.90 2.94
CA VAL A 115 -14.38 -0.67 3.62
C VAL A 115 -15.15 -1.03 4.88
N ASN A 116 -14.96 -0.27 5.95
CA ASN A 116 -15.59 -0.54 7.25
C ASN A 116 -17.14 -0.54 7.16
N ASP A 117 -17.72 0.27 6.28
CA ASP A 117 -19.19 0.36 6.07
C ASP A 117 -19.82 -0.93 5.53
N ALA A 118 -19.03 -1.83 4.95
CA ALA A 118 -19.51 -3.11 4.46
C ALA A 118 -19.63 -4.16 5.58
N LEU A 119 -19.20 -3.82 6.81
CA LEU A 119 -19.19 -4.72 7.97
C LEU A 119 -20.32 -4.37 8.92
N LEU A 120 -20.96 -5.40 9.49
CA LEU A 120 -21.85 -5.22 10.63
C LEU A 120 -21.04 -4.80 11.86
N PRO A 121 -21.65 -4.08 12.82
CA PRO A 121 -21.01 -3.78 14.09
C PRO A 121 -20.45 -5.05 14.76
N GLY A 122 -19.24 -4.97 15.27
CA GLY A 122 -18.55 -6.10 15.88
C GLY A 122 -17.44 -5.63 16.81
N LYS A 123 -16.98 -6.53 17.68
CA LYS A 123 -15.92 -6.19 18.64
C LYS A 123 -14.51 -6.30 18.06
N ARG A 124 -14.28 -7.29 17.20
CA ARG A 124 -12.94 -7.61 16.70
C ARG A 124 -12.93 -7.57 15.18
N LEU A 125 -12.05 -6.75 14.62
CA LEU A 125 -11.79 -6.69 13.19
C LEU A 125 -10.55 -7.53 12.86
N TYR A 126 -10.73 -8.56 12.03
CA TYR A 126 -9.61 -9.33 11.50
C TYR A 126 -9.29 -8.90 10.08
N MET A 127 -8.03 -8.52 9.87
CA MET A 127 -7.46 -8.13 8.58
C MET A 127 -6.48 -9.22 8.12
N PHE A 128 -6.98 -10.16 7.32
CA PHE A 128 -6.18 -11.28 6.83
C PHE A 128 -5.41 -10.90 5.57
N SER A 129 -4.06 -10.86 5.64
CA SER A 129 -3.23 -10.39 4.52
C SER A 129 -2.04 -11.31 4.23
N THR A 130 -1.68 -11.39 2.94
CA THR A 130 -0.48 -12.09 2.49
C THR A 130 0.28 -11.22 1.49
N GLY A 131 1.61 -11.16 1.59
CA GLY A 131 2.45 -10.35 0.69
C GLY A 131 1.99 -8.88 0.59
N THR A 132 1.78 -8.37 -0.62
CA THR A 132 1.28 -7.00 -0.86
C THR A 132 -0.20 -6.80 -0.49
N GLY A 133 -0.92 -7.85 -0.10
CA GLY A 133 -2.29 -7.76 0.39
C GLY A 133 -2.45 -6.96 1.68
N ILE A 134 -1.34 -6.60 2.35
CA ILE A 134 -1.34 -5.65 3.47
C ILE A 134 -1.67 -4.21 3.05
N ALA A 135 -1.48 -3.84 1.78
CA ALA A 135 -1.65 -2.47 1.29
C ALA A 135 -2.99 -1.81 1.67
N PRO A 136 -4.18 -2.39 1.43
CA PRO A 136 -5.44 -1.76 1.87
C PRO A 136 -5.56 -1.66 3.39
N PHE A 137 -4.97 -2.60 4.12
CA PHE A 137 -4.98 -2.56 5.59
C PHE A 137 -4.04 -1.52 6.15
N ALA A 138 -2.94 -1.22 5.47
CA ALA A 138 -2.08 -0.10 5.83
C ALA A 138 -2.84 1.24 5.85
N SER A 139 -3.84 1.39 4.98
CA SER A 139 -4.74 2.53 4.97
C SER A 139 -5.71 2.49 6.15
N LEU A 140 -6.37 1.35 6.35
CA LEU A 140 -7.38 1.16 7.41
C LEU A 140 -6.81 1.31 8.82
N ILE A 141 -5.63 0.76 9.13
CA ILE A 141 -5.03 0.87 10.48
C ILE A 141 -4.53 2.28 10.81
N ARG A 142 -4.46 3.18 9.82
CA ARG A 142 -4.16 4.61 9.99
C ARG A 142 -5.42 5.48 10.03
N ASP A 143 -6.61 4.87 9.93
CA ASP A 143 -7.88 5.57 9.95
C ASP A 143 -8.53 5.48 11.35
N PRO A 144 -8.81 6.62 12.03
CA PRO A 144 -9.49 6.64 13.32
C PRO A 144 -10.81 5.87 13.34
N GLU A 145 -11.56 5.91 12.23
CA GLU A 145 -12.85 5.24 12.11
C GLU A 145 -12.75 3.74 12.40
N THR A 146 -11.62 3.12 12.05
CA THR A 146 -11.36 1.70 12.33
C THR A 146 -11.35 1.42 13.83
N TYR A 147 -10.74 2.30 14.62
CA TYR A 147 -10.64 2.13 16.08
C TYR A 147 -11.90 2.55 16.82
N GLU A 148 -12.70 3.45 16.24
CA GLU A 148 -14.03 3.81 16.77
C GLU A 148 -15.05 2.68 16.60
N LYS A 149 -14.97 1.95 15.47
CA LYS A 149 -15.92 0.87 15.13
C LYS A 149 -15.62 -0.46 15.81
N PHE A 150 -14.38 -0.71 16.25
CA PHE A 150 -13.94 -2.02 16.73
C PHE A 150 -13.06 -1.92 17.99
N ASP A 151 -13.39 -2.70 19.03
CA ASP A 151 -12.63 -2.77 20.28
C ASP A 151 -11.22 -3.35 20.08
N GLU A 152 -11.04 -4.25 19.11
CA GLU A 152 -9.75 -4.87 18.79
C GLU A 152 -9.54 -4.94 17.27
N VAL A 153 -8.34 -4.61 16.82
CA VAL A 153 -7.94 -4.66 15.41
C VAL A 153 -6.78 -5.63 15.28
N ILE A 154 -7.00 -6.74 14.57
CA ILE A 154 -6.01 -7.80 14.38
C ILE A 154 -5.55 -7.79 12.92
N LEU A 155 -4.34 -7.28 12.69
CA LEU A 155 -3.68 -7.32 11.40
C LEU A 155 -2.80 -8.55 11.32
N THR A 156 -3.08 -9.44 10.38
CA THR A 156 -2.20 -10.57 10.07
C THR A 156 -1.41 -10.28 8.79
N HIS A 157 -0.12 -10.60 8.78
CA HIS A 157 0.73 -10.43 7.60
C HIS A 157 1.60 -11.66 7.40
N THR A 158 1.19 -12.51 6.45
CA THR A 158 1.95 -13.71 6.09
C THR A 158 2.80 -13.46 4.85
N CYS A 159 4.10 -13.69 4.99
CA CYS A 159 5.07 -13.59 3.90
C CYS A 159 5.81 -14.92 3.68
N ARG A 160 6.65 -14.98 2.64
CA ARG A 160 7.57 -16.10 2.41
C ARG A 160 8.82 -15.95 3.27
N GLN A 161 9.37 -14.74 3.32
CA GLN A 161 10.64 -14.40 3.96
C GLN A 161 10.45 -13.27 4.97
N VAL A 162 11.32 -13.19 5.97
CA VAL A 162 11.30 -12.19 7.04
C VAL A 162 11.48 -10.77 6.48
N ALA A 163 12.34 -10.60 5.47
CA ALA A 163 12.58 -9.30 4.86
C ALA A 163 11.31 -8.67 4.23
N GLU A 164 10.35 -9.49 3.79
CA GLU A 164 9.09 -9.03 3.19
C GLU A 164 8.12 -8.45 4.23
N LEU A 165 8.31 -8.76 5.52
CA LEU A 165 7.50 -8.21 6.63
C LEU A 165 7.90 -6.78 6.99
N ARG A 166 9.05 -6.28 6.51
CA ARG A 166 9.63 -5.01 6.93
C ARG A 166 8.67 -3.82 6.75
N TYR A 167 7.95 -3.75 5.63
CA TYR A 167 6.93 -2.70 5.41
C TYR A 167 5.87 -2.68 6.52
N GLY A 168 5.26 -3.82 6.81
CA GLY A 168 4.23 -3.92 7.85
C GLY A 168 4.77 -3.66 9.25
N GLN A 169 5.99 -4.12 9.54
CA GLN A 169 6.65 -3.91 10.83
C GLN A 169 6.99 -2.44 11.08
N GLU A 170 7.60 -1.78 10.09
CA GLU A 170 7.90 -0.34 10.16
C GLU A 170 6.62 0.48 10.31
N LEU A 171 5.57 0.15 9.55
CA LEU A 171 4.28 0.82 9.62
C LEU A 171 3.65 0.72 11.01
N VAL A 172 3.56 -0.47 11.59
CA VAL A 172 2.95 -0.68 12.91
C VAL A 172 3.80 -0.07 14.03
N ALA A 173 5.12 -0.07 13.88
CA ALA A 173 6.03 0.61 14.81
C ALA A 173 5.82 2.14 14.76
N ALA A 174 5.75 2.75 13.57
CA ALA A 174 5.52 4.18 13.41
C ALA A 174 4.15 4.62 13.96
N LEU A 175 3.13 3.77 13.84
CA LEU A 175 1.80 4.02 14.40
C LEU A 175 1.80 4.21 15.90
N GLN A 176 2.76 3.61 16.63
CA GLN A 176 2.81 3.75 18.08
C GLN A 176 3.02 5.19 18.52
N ASP A 177 3.61 6.05 17.68
CA ASP A 177 3.88 7.46 17.98
C ASP A 177 3.06 8.42 17.11
N ASP A 178 2.06 7.89 16.38
CA ASP A 178 1.20 8.69 15.53
C ASP A 178 0.31 9.63 16.36
N PRO A 179 0.25 10.95 16.04
CA PRO A 179 -0.49 11.92 16.84
C PRO A 179 -2.01 11.76 16.75
N LEU A 180 -2.52 11.12 15.70
CA LEU A 180 -3.94 10.94 15.45
C LEU A 180 -4.46 9.61 16.01
N VAL A 181 -3.74 8.51 15.76
CA VAL A 181 -4.20 7.17 16.12
C VAL A 181 -3.32 6.43 17.13
N GLY A 182 -2.21 7.00 17.59
CA GLY A 182 -1.22 6.26 18.38
C GLY A 182 -1.74 5.70 19.71
N GLU A 183 -2.58 6.44 20.43
CA GLU A 183 -3.22 5.93 21.66
C GLU A 183 -4.15 4.73 21.37
N MET A 184 -4.98 4.85 20.33
CA MET A 184 -5.90 3.79 19.90
C MET A 184 -5.14 2.57 19.39
N ALA A 185 -4.11 2.77 18.58
CA ALA A 185 -3.26 1.70 18.04
C ALA A 185 -2.55 0.92 19.16
N ARG A 186 -1.97 1.60 20.16
CA ARG A 186 -1.35 0.94 21.33
C ARG A 186 -2.36 0.05 22.07
N ALA A 187 -3.58 0.55 22.27
CA ALA A 187 -4.60 -0.16 23.02
C ALA A 187 -5.20 -1.34 22.24
N GLN A 188 -5.53 -1.13 20.96
CA GLN A 188 -6.45 -1.97 20.19
C GLN A 188 -5.77 -2.74 19.05
N LEU A 189 -4.64 -2.27 18.50
CA LEU A 189 -3.98 -2.93 17.36
C LEU A 189 -3.12 -4.11 17.83
N ARG A 190 -3.26 -5.23 17.13
CA ARG A 190 -2.42 -6.43 17.25
C ARG A 190 -1.88 -6.79 15.88
N HIS A 191 -0.56 -6.83 15.74
CA HIS A 191 0.09 -7.23 14.49
C HIS A 191 0.67 -8.63 14.61
N TYR A 192 0.12 -9.54 13.83
CA TYR A 192 0.47 -10.96 13.80
C TYR A 192 1.20 -11.28 12.50
N CYS A 193 2.52 -11.26 12.54
CA CYS A 193 3.38 -11.61 11.41
C CYS A 193 3.65 -13.11 11.37
N SER A 194 3.62 -13.73 10.19
CA SER A 194 4.13 -15.08 9.98
C SER A 194 4.95 -15.21 8.69
N VAL A 195 5.87 -16.18 8.65
CA VAL A 195 6.59 -16.54 7.42
C VAL A 195 6.43 -18.02 7.09
N THR A 196 6.71 -18.39 5.84
CA THR A 196 6.51 -19.77 5.36
C THR A 196 7.77 -20.48 4.88
N ARG A 197 8.91 -19.79 4.76
CA ARG A 197 10.14 -20.36 4.19
C ARG A 197 11.42 -20.10 5.00
N GLU A 198 11.31 -19.43 6.14
CA GLU A 198 12.43 -19.05 6.99
C GLU A 198 12.10 -19.29 8.46
N ALA A 199 13.13 -19.39 9.31
CA ALA A 199 12.93 -19.43 10.74
C ALA A 199 12.43 -18.07 11.25
N PHE A 200 11.33 -18.06 11.99
CA PHE A 200 10.70 -16.88 12.59
C PHE A 200 9.86 -17.31 13.80
N PRO A 201 9.56 -16.42 14.77
CA PRO A 201 8.77 -16.80 15.94
C PRO A 201 7.42 -17.46 15.61
N VAL A 202 6.80 -17.06 14.49
CA VAL A 202 5.56 -17.66 13.98
C VAL A 202 5.78 -18.11 12.53
N THR A 203 5.60 -19.40 12.28
CA THR A 203 5.71 -19.97 10.92
C THR A 203 4.42 -20.64 10.50
N GLY A 204 4.02 -20.49 9.24
CA GLY A 204 2.83 -21.13 8.69
C GLY A 204 1.97 -20.18 7.88
N ARG A 205 1.06 -20.76 7.08
CA ARG A 205 0.03 -19.99 6.37
C ARG A 205 -1.04 -19.57 7.37
N ILE A 206 -1.65 -18.40 7.13
CA ILE A 206 -2.71 -17.91 8.01
C ILE A 206 -3.89 -18.89 8.15
N THR A 207 -4.22 -19.63 7.09
CA THR A 207 -5.26 -20.68 7.13
C THR A 207 -4.96 -21.75 8.16
N ASP A 208 -3.72 -22.21 8.21
CA ASP A 208 -3.29 -23.31 9.09
C ASP A 208 -3.23 -22.81 10.54
N LEU A 209 -2.81 -21.55 10.73
CA LEU A 209 -2.75 -20.90 12.05
C LEU A 209 -4.15 -20.61 12.61
N MET A 210 -5.15 -20.37 11.76
CA MET A 210 -6.54 -20.24 12.19
C MET A 210 -7.11 -21.56 12.72
N GLU A 211 -6.66 -22.69 12.18
CA GLU A 211 -7.12 -24.02 12.62
C GLU A 211 -6.47 -24.45 13.95
N SER A 212 -5.22 -24.05 14.20
CA SER A 212 -4.48 -24.46 15.40
C SER A 212 -4.84 -23.70 16.67
N GLY A 213 -5.51 -22.54 16.55
CA GLY A 213 -5.66 -21.57 17.65
C GLY A 213 -4.35 -20.90 18.04
#